data_AF-A0A962NHR1-F1
#
_entry.id   AF-A0A962NHR1-F1
#
_cell.length_a   1.000
_cell.length_b   1.000
_cell.length_c   1.000
_cell.angle_alpha   90.00
_cell.angle_beta   90.00
_cell.angle_gamma   90.00
#
_symmetry.space_group_name_H-M   'P 1'
#
loop_
_entity.id
_entity.type
_entity.pdbx_description
1 polymer ?
#
loop_
_entity_poly.entity_id
_entity_poly.type
_entity_poly.pdbx_seq_one_letter_code
_entity_poly.pdbx_strand_id
1 'polypeptide(L)'
;ASPPSAAEKLWADAQAAASKRREADPKADATALFRQLLRDKCLRAGMVGSLTSATGLIPGLGTLAGLAIDGVGDLTYMARLQRQLALTTFAIYGREPTAKELDRIDRWILTFGAGGS
;
A
#
# COMPACT_ATOMS: atom_id res chain seq x y z
N ALA A 1 17.93 -10.96 -21.62
CA ALA A 1 16.99 -11.32 -20.55
C ALA A 1 15.78 -10.41 -20.67
N SER A 2 14.55 -10.96 -20.66
CA SER A 2 13.33 -10.14 -20.62
C SER A 2 13.26 -9.38 -19.29
N PRO A 3 12.73 -8.14 -19.27
CA PRO A 3 12.53 -7.43 -18.01
C PRO A 3 11.56 -8.23 -17.10
N PRO A 4 11.76 -8.22 -15.77
CA PRO A 4 10.85 -8.87 -14.86
C PRO A 4 9.46 -8.26 -14.98
N SER A 5 8.44 -9.10 -14.90
CA SER A 5 7.04 -8.68 -14.87
C SER A 5 6.76 -7.76 -13.68
N ALA A 6 5.72 -6.94 -13.79
CA ALA A 6 5.31 -6.05 -12.71
C ALA A 6 5.02 -6.81 -11.41
N ALA A 7 4.48 -8.04 -11.50
CA ALA A 7 4.19 -8.89 -10.36
C ALA A 7 5.46 -9.38 -9.65
N GLU A 8 6.46 -9.83 -10.41
CA GLU A 8 7.77 -10.26 -9.86
C GLU A 8 8.47 -9.09 -9.15
N LYS A 9 8.43 -7.90 -9.74
CA LYS A 9 9.00 -6.70 -9.12
C LYS A 9 8.30 -6.35 -7.81
N LEU A 10 6.97 -6.41 -7.77
CA LEU A 10 6.20 -6.14 -6.56
C LEU A 10 6.49 -7.16 -5.46
N TRP A 11 6.70 -8.44 -5.81
CA TRP A 11 7.08 -9.47 -4.87
C TRP A 11 8.51 -9.27 -4.34
N ALA A 12 9.46 -8.93 -5.20
CA ALA A 12 10.82 -8.59 -4.79
C ALA A 12 10.84 -7.38 -3.83
N ASP A 13 10.08 -6.33 -4.14
CA ASP A 13 9.94 -5.14 -3.28
C ASP A 13 9.34 -5.52 -1.90
N ALA A 14 8.37 -6.44 -1.87
CA ALA A 14 7.77 -6.94 -0.63
C ALA A 14 8.75 -7.74 0.24
N GLN A 15 9.56 -8.61 -0.39
CA GLN A 15 10.61 -9.36 0.29
C GLN A 15 11.69 -8.44 0.86
N ALA A 16 12.14 -7.44 0.10
CA ALA A 16 13.09 -6.44 0.56
C ALA A 16 12.53 -5.65 1.75
N ALA A 17 11.25 -5.25 1.69
CA ALA A 17 10.59 -4.55 2.79
C ALA A 17 10.48 -5.42 4.06
N ALA A 18 10.15 -6.70 3.92
CA ALA A 18 10.11 -7.63 5.06
C ALA A 18 11.52 -7.86 5.64
N SER A 19 12.54 -8.01 4.80
CA SER A 19 13.93 -8.21 5.22
C SER A 19 14.45 -7.01 6.01
N LYS A 20 14.24 -5.79 5.50
CA LYS A 20 14.60 -4.56 6.21
C LYS A 20 13.97 -4.46 7.60
N ARG A 21 12.74 -4.95 7.78
CA ARG A 21 12.07 -4.97 9.09
C ARG A 21 12.68 -6.01 10.03
N ARG A 22 13.00 -7.20 9.52
CA ARG A 22 13.72 -8.23 10.28
C ARG A 22 15.11 -7.76 10.70
N GLU A 23 15.81 -7.03 9.84
CA GLU A 23 17.11 -6.44 10.16
C GLU A 23 16.98 -5.36 11.25
N ALA A 24 15.93 -4.53 11.18
CA ALA A 24 15.67 -3.50 12.18
C ALA A 24 15.23 -4.05 13.54
N ASP A 25 14.56 -5.20 13.56
CA ASP A 25 14.14 -5.89 14.79
C ASP A 25 14.31 -7.42 14.68
N PRO A 26 15.54 -7.93 14.88
CA PRO A 26 15.84 -9.36 14.70
C PRO A 26 15.16 -10.30 15.69
N LYS A 27 14.65 -9.76 16.81
CA LYS A 27 13.98 -10.53 17.87
C LYS A 27 12.46 -10.52 17.73
N ALA A 28 11.89 -9.67 16.88
CA ALA A 28 10.47 -9.61 16.66
C ALA A 28 9.95 -10.87 15.96
N ASP A 29 8.82 -11.38 16.45
CA ASP A 29 8.06 -12.39 15.75
C ASP A 29 7.31 -11.79 14.55
N ALA A 30 6.76 -12.65 13.67
CA ALA A 30 6.05 -12.20 12.48
C ALA A 30 4.86 -11.26 12.81
N THR A 31 4.20 -11.48 13.95
CA THR A 31 3.10 -10.64 14.43
C THR A 31 3.56 -9.24 14.82
N ALA A 32 4.69 -9.12 15.51
CA ALA A 32 5.30 -7.84 15.86
C ALA A 32 5.76 -7.08 14.61
N LEU A 33 6.39 -7.77 13.65
CA LEU A 33 6.78 -7.19 12.37
C LEU A 33 5.57 -6.70 11.55
N PHE A 34 4.47 -7.47 11.56
CA PHE A 34 3.21 -7.07 10.94
C PHE A 34 2.60 -5.84 11.63
N ARG A 35 2.63 -5.78 12.96
CA ARG A 35 2.16 -4.61 13.72
C ARG A 35 2.98 -3.36 13.40
N GLN A 36 4.29 -3.48 13.23
CA GLN A 36 5.15 -2.38 12.79
C GLN A 36 4.76 -1.93 11.36
N LEU A 37 4.53 -2.88 10.45
CA LEU A 37 4.08 -2.57 9.08
C LEU A 37 2.75 -1.80 9.08
N LEU A 38 1.77 -2.26 9.86
CA LEU A 38 0.49 -1.57 10.03
C LEU A 38 0.68 -0.15 10.56
N ARG A 39 1.45 0.01 11.66
CA ARG A 39 1.69 1.32 12.27
C ARG A 39 2.29 2.31 11.28
N ASP A 40 3.31 1.90 10.53
CA ASP A 40 3.96 2.78 9.56
C ASP A 40 3.02 3.20 8.42
N LYS A 41 2.16 2.29 7.95
CA LYS A 41 1.20 2.57 6.88
C LYS A 41 0.06 3.46 7.37
N CYS A 42 -0.46 3.24 8.57
CA CYS A 42 -1.45 4.11 9.20
C CYS A 42 -0.91 5.52 9.47
N LEU A 43 0.33 5.64 9.96
CA LEU A 43 0.96 6.96 10.16
C LEU A 43 1.13 7.72 8.85
N ARG A 44 1.58 7.05 7.78
CA ARG A 44 1.69 7.67 6.45
C ARG A 44 0.32 8.12 5.92
N ALA A 45 -0.72 7.31 6.09
CA ALA A 45 -2.07 7.69 5.71
C ALA A 45 -2.58 8.91 6.50
N GLY A 46 -2.35 8.93 7.82
CA GLY A 46 -2.71 10.07 8.68
C GLY A 46 -1.96 11.36 8.32
N MET A 47 -0.67 11.26 7.99
CA MET A 47 0.12 12.40 7.52
C MET A 47 -0.45 12.97 6.21
N VAL A 48 -0.78 12.11 5.24
CA VAL A 48 -1.41 12.54 3.97
C VAL A 48 -2.74 13.24 4.25
N GLY A 49 -3.58 12.71 5.15
CA GLY A 49 -4.84 13.35 5.54
C GLY A 49 -4.65 14.73 6.17
N SER A 50 -3.65 14.89 7.05
CA SER A 50 -3.34 16.19 7.68
C SER A 50 -2.86 17.25 6.70
N LEU A 51 -2.10 16.84 5.68
CA LEU A 51 -1.63 17.72 4.60
C LEU A 51 -2.79 18.19 3.73
N THR A 52 -3.72 17.30 3.38
CA THR A 52 -4.92 17.64 2.59
C THR A 52 -5.87 18.57 3.37
N SER A 53 -5.98 18.43 4.69
CA SER A 53 -6.83 19.32 5.51
C SER A 53 -6.28 20.73 5.65
N ALA A 54 -4.95 20.93 5.68
CA ALA A 54 -4.34 22.25 5.83
C ALA A 54 -4.55 23.15 4.59
N THR A 55 -4.73 22.57 3.40
CA THR A 55 -4.96 23.31 2.15
C THR A 55 -6.40 23.79 1.96
N GLY A 56 -7.34 23.39 2.82
CA GLY A 56 -8.76 23.74 2.71
C GLY A 56 -9.16 25.11 3.29
N LEU A 57 -8.23 25.87 3.88
CA LEU A 57 -8.53 27.11 4.62
C LEU A 57 -8.46 28.40 3.76
N ILE A 58 -8.24 28.29 2.44
CA ILE A 58 -8.19 29.45 1.53
C ILE A 58 -9.46 29.47 0.65
N PRO A 59 -10.35 30.48 0.80
CA PRO A 59 -11.56 30.60 -0.03
C PRO A 59 -11.15 30.80 -1.50
N GLY A 60 -11.61 29.91 -2.39
CA GLY A 60 -11.24 29.89 -3.82
C GLY A 60 -10.21 28.82 -4.21
N LEU A 61 -9.49 28.21 -3.25
CA LEU A 61 -8.70 26.99 -3.47
C LEU A 61 -9.42 25.71 -2.99
N GLY A 62 -10.52 25.86 -2.25
CA GLY A 62 -11.38 24.74 -1.81
C GLY A 62 -12.04 23.96 -2.95
N THR A 63 -12.17 24.56 -4.15
CA THR A 63 -12.68 23.86 -5.33
C THR A 63 -11.60 23.02 -6.03
N LEU A 64 -10.31 23.30 -5.77
CA LEU A 64 -9.17 22.59 -6.37
C LEU A 64 -8.54 21.53 -5.45
N ALA A 65 -8.64 21.66 -4.12
CA ALA A 65 -8.52 20.47 -3.25
C ALA A 65 -9.60 19.41 -3.57
N GLY A 66 -10.71 19.85 -4.17
CA GLY A 66 -11.82 19.00 -4.64
C GLY A 66 -11.65 18.39 -6.04
N LEU A 67 -10.55 18.67 -6.77
CA LEU A 67 -10.29 18.11 -8.11
C LEU A 67 -8.84 17.64 -8.33
N ALA A 68 -7.86 18.09 -7.54
CA ALA A 68 -6.43 17.97 -7.86
C ALA A 68 -5.65 16.95 -7.00
N ILE A 69 -6.15 15.71 -6.89
CA ILE A 69 -5.31 14.51 -6.99
C ILE A 69 -6.10 13.51 -7.84
N ASP A 70 -6.20 13.79 -9.14
CA ASP A 70 -6.79 13.00 -10.24
C ASP A 70 -7.38 11.63 -9.88
N GLY A 71 -8.71 11.49 -9.94
CA GLY A 71 -9.45 10.28 -9.54
C GLY A 71 -9.08 8.95 -10.24
N VAL A 72 -8.23 8.98 -11.27
CA VAL A 72 -7.68 7.77 -11.94
C VAL A 72 -6.23 7.49 -11.54
N GLY A 73 -5.44 8.54 -11.27
CA GLY A 73 -4.06 8.42 -10.78
C GLY A 73 -3.99 7.96 -9.32
N ASP A 74 -4.90 8.46 -8.49
CA ASP A 74 -4.99 8.05 -7.08
C ASP A 74 -5.43 6.58 -6.95
N LEU A 75 -6.33 6.10 -7.82
CA LEU A 75 -6.83 4.73 -7.74
C LEU A 75 -5.73 3.69 -8.01
N THR A 76 -4.91 3.90 -9.04
CA THR A 76 -3.81 2.99 -9.38
C THR A 76 -2.68 3.03 -8.33
N TYR A 77 -2.43 4.21 -7.75
CA TYR A 77 -1.49 4.39 -6.67
C TYR A 77 -1.96 3.70 -5.38
N MET A 78 -3.23 3.88 -4.99
CA MET A 78 -3.85 3.22 -3.85
C MET A 78 -3.88 1.71 -4.03
N ALA A 79 -4.25 1.23 -5.21
CA ALA A 79 -4.21 -0.20 -5.55
C ALA A 79 -2.79 -0.78 -5.38
N ARG A 80 -1.77 -0.06 -5.85
CA ARG A 80 -0.38 -0.45 -5.66
C ARG A 80 0.01 -0.49 -4.18
N LEU A 81 -0.40 0.49 -3.38
CA LEU A 81 -0.12 0.53 -1.94
C LEU A 81 -0.80 -0.62 -1.18
N GLN A 82 -2.07 -0.90 -1.50
CA GLN A 82 -2.84 -2.00 -0.93
C GLN A 82 -2.23 -3.36 -1.31
N ARG A 83 -1.85 -3.53 -2.58
CA ARG A 83 -1.18 -4.74 -3.05
C ARG A 83 0.17 -4.93 -2.37
N GLN A 84 0.99 -3.87 -2.29
CA GLN A 84 2.28 -3.92 -1.61
C GLN A 84 2.11 -4.31 -0.13
N LEU A 85 1.10 -3.78 0.57
CA LEU A 85 0.81 -4.14 1.96
C LEU A 85 0.49 -5.64 2.08
N ALA A 86 -0.39 -6.17 1.23
CA ALA A 86 -0.76 -7.58 1.23
C ALA A 86 0.46 -8.48 0.96
N LEU A 87 1.25 -8.17 -0.07
CA LEU A 87 2.47 -8.92 -0.41
C LEU A 87 3.53 -8.85 0.69
N THR A 88 3.71 -7.68 1.31
CA THR A 88 4.67 -7.54 2.42
C THR A 88 4.23 -8.36 3.62
N THR A 89 2.92 -8.48 3.86
CA THR A 89 2.38 -9.35 4.91
C THR A 89 2.76 -10.81 4.63
N PHE A 90 2.52 -11.29 3.40
CA PHE A 90 2.96 -12.63 2.98
C PHE A 90 4.47 -12.85 3.18
N ALA A 91 5.29 -11.89 2.78
CA ALA A 91 6.74 -11.94 2.97
C ALA A 91 7.16 -11.95 4.45
N ILE A 92 6.48 -11.18 5.32
CA ILE A 92 6.72 -11.19 6.77
C ILE A 92 6.46 -12.59 7.36
N TYR A 93 5.39 -13.26 6.93
CA TYR A 93 5.08 -14.64 7.32
C TYR A 93 5.87 -15.70 6.55
N GLY A 94 6.80 -15.31 5.67
CA GLY A 94 7.67 -16.22 4.94
C GLY A 94 6.95 -17.10 3.90
N ARG A 95 5.79 -16.66 3.40
CA ARG A 95 4.98 -17.41 2.45
C ARG A 95 4.83 -16.63 1.16
N GLU A 96 5.05 -17.27 0.02
CA GLU A 96 4.72 -16.68 -1.27
C GLU A 96 3.21 -16.82 -1.56
N PRO A 97 2.54 -15.76 -2.03
CA PRO A 97 1.13 -15.84 -2.40
C PRO A 97 0.92 -16.67 -3.67
N THR A 98 -0.11 -17.51 -3.67
CA THR A 98 -0.49 -18.27 -4.86
C THR A 98 -1.17 -17.37 -5.90
N ALA A 99 -1.19 -17.80 -7.16
CA ALA A 99 -1.87 -17.06 -8.24
C ALA A 99 -3.36 -16.78 -7.92
N LYS A 100 -4.06 -17.72 -7.27
CA LYS A 100 -5.45 -17.54 -6.84
C LYS A 100 -5.60 -16.47 -5.76
N GLU A 101 -4.65 -16.36 -4.85
CA GLU A 101 -4.67 -15.35 -3.79
C GLU A 101 -4.33 -13.96 -4.35
N LEU A 102 -3.40 -13.88 -5.30
CA LEU A 102 -3.11 -12.65 -6.02
C LEU A 102 -4.33 -12.14 -6.80
N ASP A 103 -5.00 -13.02 -7.55
CA ASP A 103 -6.25 -12.67 -8.26
C ASP A 103 -7.34 -12.19 -7.30
N ARG A 104 -7.47 -12.85 -6.14
CA ARG A 104 -8.43 -12.46 -5.11
C ARG A 104 -8.13 -11.08 -4.52
N ILE A 105 -6.85 -10.81 -4.22
CA ILE A 105 -6.40 -9.51 -3.69
C ILE A 105 -6.68 -8.41 -4.72
N ASP A 106 -6.31 -8.63 -5.99
CA ASP A 106 -6.54 -7.66 -7.06
C ASP A 106 -8.03 -7.38 -7.24
N ARG A 107 -8.85 -8.42 -7.22
CA ARG A 107 -10.30 -8.28 -7.28
C ARG A 107 -10.84 -7.46 -6.11
N TRP A 108 -10.39 -7.73 -4.89
CA TRP A 108 -10.80 -6.96 -3.70
C TRP A 108 -10.39 -5.50 -3.78
N ILE A 109 -9.16 -5.24 -4.23
CA ILE A 109 -8.64 -3.89 -4.44
C ILE A 109 -9.48 -3.13 -5.48
N LEU A 110 -9.85 -3.77 -6.57
CA LEU A 110 -10.67 -3.15 -7.62
C LEU A 110 -12.12 -2.94 -7.16
N THR A 111 -12.73 -3.90 -6.47
CA THR A 111 -14.13 -3.81 -6.01
C THR A 111 -14.32 -2.79 -4.88
N PHE A 112 -13.45 -2.81 -3.87
CA PHE A 112 -13.61 -1.95 -2.69
C PHE A 112 -12.78 -0.66 -2.77
N GLY A 113 -11.73 -0.62 -3.61
CA GLY A 113 -10.91 0.58 -3.80
C GLY A 113 -11.55 1.61 -4.73
N ALA A 114 -12.38 1.19 -5.69
CA ALA A 114 -13.00 2.08 -6.68
C ALA A 114 -14.25 2.83 -6.21
N GLY A 115 -14.67 2.68 -4.96
CA GLY A 115 -15.91 3.30 -4.47
C GLY A 115 -17.14 2.72 -5.19
N GLY A 116 -17.34 1.41 -5.11
CA GLY A 116 -18.54 0.78 -5.65
C GLY A 116 -19.79 1.12 -4.82
N SER A 117 -20.57 2.07 -5.31
CA SER A 117 -22.05 1.96 -5.37
C SER A 117 -22.42 1.65 -6.81
#